data_AF-A0A7X4XDB9-F1
#
_entry.id   AF-A0A7X4XDB9-F1
#
_cell.length_a   1.000
_cell.length_b   1.000
_cell.length_c   1.000
_cell.angle_alpha   90.00
_cell.angle_beta   90.00
_cell.angle_gamma   90.00
#
_symmetry.space_group_name_H-M   'P 1'
#
loop_
_entity.id
_entity.type
_entity.pdbx_description
1 polymer ?
#
loop_
_entity_poly.entity_id
_entity_poly.type
_entity_poly.pdbx_seq_one_letter_code
_entity_poly.pdbx_strand_id
1 'polypeptide(L)' 'MNSLHIQVNKQLGSMALSVDLHLPATGITAIFGRSGSGKTSLINLISGLTTPD' A
#
# COMPACT_ATOMS: atom_id res chain seq x y z
N MET A 1 0.00 -15.64 -15.86
CA MET A 1 -0.10 -14.19 -16.12
C MET A 1 0.50 -13.48 -14.92
N ASN A 2 1.46 -12.56 -15.09
CA ASN A 2 2.13 -11.93 -13.96
C ASN A 2 1.23 -10.85 -13.33
N SER A 3 1.22 -10.79 -11.99
CA SER A 3 0.48 -9.81 -11.19
C SER A 3 1.30 -9.39 -9.99
N LEU A 4 1.14 -8.15 -9.54
CA LEU A 4 1.68 -7.66 -8.27
C LEU A 4 0.64 -7.88 -7.19
N HIS A 5 0.95 -8.73 -6.21
CA HIS A 5 0.15 -8.91 -5.01
C HIS A 5 0.81 -8.16 -3.86
N ILE A 6 0.04 -7.28 -3.20
CA ILE A 6 0.47 -6.52 -2.04
C ILE A 6 -0.48 -6.84 -0.91
N GLN A 7 0.01 -7.53 0.12
CA GLN A 7 -0.74 -7.81 1.33
C GLN A 7 0.09 -7.35 2.54
N VAL A 8 -0.31 -6.23 3.13
CA VAL A 8 0.43 -5.58 4.22
C VAL A 8 -0.49 -5.04 5.30
N ASN A 9 -0.03 -5.14 6.55
CA ASN A 9 -0.62 -4.48 7.70
C ASN A 9 0.41 -3.53 8.32
N LYS A 10 -0.06 -2.36 8.77
CA LYS A 10 0.78 -1.39 9.49
C LYS A 10 -0.01 -0.51 10.45
N GLN A 11 0.43 -0.42 11.70
CA GLN A 11 -0.06 0.57 12.64
C GLN A 11 0.62 1.94 12.42
N LEU A 12 -0.18 2.97 12.16
CA LEU A 12 0.24 4.36 11.89
C LEU A 12 -0.39 5.31 12.91
N GLY A 13 0.21 5.39 14.10
CA GLY A 13 -0.37 6.15 15.22
C GLY A 13 -1.69 5.52 15.67
N SER A 14 -2.81 6.24 15.52
CA SER A 14 -4.15 5.73 15.83
C SER A 14 -4.85 5.02 14.66
N MET A 15 -4.25 5.02 13.47
CA MET A 15 -4.84 4.40 12.27
C MET A 15 -4.19 3.05 11.98
N ALA A 16 -5.00 2.01 11.75
CA ALA A 16 -4.54 0.76 11.18
C ALA A 16 -4.65 0.80 9.66
N LEU A 17 -3.53 0.64 8.95
CA LEU A 17 -3.49 0.45 7.51
C LEU A 17 -3.50 -1.05 7.21
N SER A 18 -4.55 -1.54 6.57
CA SER A 18 -4.71 -2.92 6.11
C SER A 18 -4.97 -2.89 4.61
N VAL A 19 -4.09 -3.51 3.83
CA VAL A 19 -4.14 -3.48 2.37
C VAL A 19 -3.98 -4.89 1.83
N ASP A 20 -4.90 -5.28 0.95
CA ASP A 20 -4.82 -6.49 0.13
C ASP A 20 -5.22 -6.11 -1.30
N LEU A 21 -4.24 -6.12 -2.21
CA LEU A 21 -4.39 -5.63 -3.58
C LEU A 21 -3.74 -6.59 -4.57
N HIS A 22 -4.50 -6.94 -5.60
CA HIS A 22 -4.02 -7.63 -6.79
C HIS A 22 -4.00 -6.66 -7.96
N LEU A 23 -2.82 -6.34 -8.46
CA LEU A 23 -2.61 -5.41 -9.56
C LEU A 23 -2.04 -6.14 -10.79
N PRO A 24 -2.42 -5.72 -12.01
CA PRO A 24 -1.75 -6.19 -13.22
C PRO A 24 -0.25 -5.85 -13.19
N ALA A 25 0.62 -6.71 -13.74
CA ALA A 25 2.06 -6.44 -13.81
C ALA A 25 2.44 -5.34 -14.83
N THR A 26 1.47 -4.77 -15.54
CA THR A 26 1.65 -3.75 -16.58
C THR A 26 0.60 -2.66 -16.45
N GLY A 27 0.96 -1.44 -16.85
CA GLY A 27 0.08 -0.28 -16.81
C GLY A 27 0.36 0.62 -15.60
N ILE A 28 -0.50 1.61 -15.39
CA ILE A 28 -0.37 2.59 -14.32
C ILE A 28 -1.55 2.44 -13.37
N THR A 29 -1.26 2.28 -12.07
CA THR A 29 -2.28 2.28 -11.01
C THR A 29 -2.12 3.55 -10.18
N ALA A 30 -3.22 4.26 -9.95
CA ALA A 30 -3.25 5.46 -9.11
C ALA A 30 -4.00 5.18 -7.79
N ILE A 31 -3.47 5.71 -6.68
CA ILE A 31 -4.06 5.57 -5.34
C ILE A 31 -4.68 6.90 -4.93
N PHE A 32 -6.00 6.90 -4.69
CA PHE A 32 -6.76 8.10 -4.29
C PHE A 32 -7.30 7.98 -2.85
N GLY A 33 -7.51 9.13 -2.21
CA GLY A 33 -8.08 9.18 -0.87
C GLY A 33 -7.80 10.49 -0.15
N ARG A 34 -8.58 10.78 0.90
CA ARG A 34 -8.45 11.99 1.75
C ARG A 34 -7.05 12.11 2.37
N SER A 35 -6.66 13.31 2.80
CA SER A 35 -5.42 13.48 3.57
C SER A 35 -5.43 12.59 4.82
N GLY A 36 -4.28 11.99 5.15
CA GLY A 36 -4.15 11.06 6.28
C GLY A 36 -4.62 9.62 6.02
N SER A 37 -5.18 9.28 4.85
CA SER A 37 -5.69 7.92 4.57
C SER A 37 -4.63 6.83 4.34
N GLY A 38 -3.34 7.10 4.61
CA GLY A 38 -2.26 6.12 4.45
C GLY A 38 -1.64 5.97 3.06
N LYS A 39 -1.95 6.84 2.09
CA LYS A 39 -1.41 6.75 0.70
C LYS A 39 0.13 6.72 0.65
N THR A 40 0.77 7.75 1.22
CA THR A 40 2.23 7.84 1.27
C THR A 40 2.84 6.70 2.06
N SER A 41 2.18 6.27 3.15
CA SER A 41 2.62 5.14 3.96
C SER A 41 2.60 3.82 3.17
N LEU A 42 1.56 3.57 2.36
CA LEU A 42 1.50 2.41 1.48
C LEU A 42 2.63 2.44 0.43
N ILE A 43 2.90 3.59 -0.18
CA ILE A 43 4.02 3.73 -1.12
C ILE A 43 5.37 3.44 -0.44
N ASN A 44 5.57 3.90 0.80
CA ASN A 44 6.79 3.62 1.57
C ASN A 44 6.94 2.14 1.96
N LEU A 45 5.83 1.44 2.24
CA LEU A 45 5.85 -0.01 2.46
C LEU A 45 6.26 -0.75 1.18
N ILE A 46 5.67 -0.39 0.04
CA ILE A 46 5.98 -1.00 -1.26
C ILE A 46 7.44 -0.74 -1.67
N SER A 47 7.98 0.44 -1.38
CA SER A 47 9.37 0.80 -1.71
C SER A 47 10.41 0.28 -0.73
N GLY A 48 9.99 -0.35 0.37
CA GLY A 48 10.89 -0.86 1.41
C GLY A 48 11.49 0.23 2.33
N LEU A 49 11.02 1.47 2.25
CA LEU A 49 11.40 2.55 3.18
C LEU A 49 10.78 2.38 4.57
N THR A 50 9.74 1.56 4.67
CA THR A 50 9.10 1.18 5.93
C THR A 50 8.77 -0.30 5.85
N THR A 51 8.83 -1.02 6.98
CA THR A 51 8.48 -2.43 7.05
C THR A 51 7.02 -2.61 7.49
N PRO A 52 6.32 -3.62 6.94
CA PRO A 52 5.04 -4.06 7.49
C PRO A 52 5.23 -4.55 8.94
N ASP A 53 4.11 -4.66 9.66
CA ASP A 53 4.08 -5.33 10.97
C ASP A 53 4.03 -6.85 10.82
#